data_AF-A0A7Y2XCK9-F1
#
_entry.id   AF-A0A7Y2XCK9-F1
#
_cell.length_a   1.000
_cell.length_b   1.000
_cell.length_c   1.000
_cell.angle_alpha   90.00
_cell.angle_beta   90.00
_cell.angle_gamma   90.00
#
_symmetry.space_group_name_H-M   'P 1'
#
loop_
_entity.id
_entity.type
_entity.pdbx_description
1 polymer ?
#
loop_
_entity_poly.entity_id
_entity_poly.type
_entity_poly.pdbx_seq_one_letter_code
_entity_poly.pdbx_strand_id
1 'polypeptide(L)'
;PRDLKAVVLDDLIKETQFSLDQNNSDVMKLVWWIPSEFWGVVYAQDESVDDQTAADIVDALDDYTIVLVIDGDVGSFGDFKPRSAKEVKRNLTVFDEEGKEFEAIDDADINFQALMFLNMLKPILGNLLGKMGESMNVLVFEKEGQKIIDPYEEGGNLKYGKDVIDLDLPLASLLQDKECPVDNEPMNAKWKYCPYHGDELE
;
A
#
# COMPACT_ATOMS: atom_id res chain seq x y z
N PRO A 1 2.84 15.99 -7.67
CA PRO A 1 2.17 14.69 -7.90
C PRO A 1 2.08 14.40 -9.40
N ARG A 2 2.28 13.15 -9.82
CA ARG A 2 2.10 12.68 -11.19
C ARG A 2 0.60 12.60 -11.53
N ASP A 3 0.24 12.79 -12.80
CA ASP A 3 -1.10 12.43 -13.27
C ASP A 3 -1.33 10.92 -13.06
N LEU A 4 -2.40 10.55 -12.36
CA LEU A 4 -2.72 9.17 -12.03
C LEU A 4 -2.92 8.29 -13.28
N LYS A 5 -3.35 8.87 -14.42
CA LYS A 5 -3.44 8.16 -15.71
C LYS A 5 -2.06 7.79 -16.28
N ALA A 6 -1.02 8.49 -15.88
CA ALA A 6 0.36 8.26 -16.31
C ALA A 6 1.16 7.39 -15.33
N VAL A 7 0.59 6.99 -14.19
CA VAL A 7 1.23 6.10 -13.22
C VAL A 7 1.26 4.68 -13.77
N VAL A 8 2.44 4.05 -13.75
CA VAL A 8 2.61 2.63 -14.09
C VAL A 8 2.23 1.80 -12.87
N LEU A 9 1.06 1.15 -12.93
CA LEU A 9 0.48 0.40 -11.80
C LEU A 9 1.44 -0.65 -11.24
N ASP A 10 2.17 -1.37 -12.10
CA ASP A 10 3.14 -2.39 -11.68
C ASP A 10 4.27 -1.81 -10.82
N ASP A 11 4.69 -0.57 -11.06
CA ASP A 11 5.75 0.06 -10.27
C ASP A 11 5.21 0.49 -8.89
N LEU A 12 3.97 0.98 -8.84
CA LEU A 12 3.29 1.27 -7.58
C LEU A 12 3.08 0.00 -6.74
N ILE A 13 2.70 -1.12 -7.37
CA ILE A 13 2.59 -2.43 -6.68
C ILE A 13 3.95 -2.85 -6.12
N LYS A 14 5.03 -2.76 -6.90
CA LYS A 14 6.38 -3.13 -6.43
C LYS A 14 6.86 -2.29 -5.24
N GLU A 15 6.54 -1.00 -5.20
CA GLU A 15 6.94 -0.13 -4.09
C GLU A 15 6.13 -0.39 -2.80
N THR A 16 4.95 -1.01 -2.90
CA THR A 16 4.00 -1.11 -1.79
C THR A 16 3.72 -2.54 -1.30
N GLN A 17 4.15 -3.54 -2.06
CA GLN A 17 3.96 -4.96 -1.75
C GLN A 17 5.27 -5.64 -1.29
N PHE A 18 5.21 -6.30 -0.14
CA PHE A 18 6.38 -6.86 0.55
C PHE A 18 6.22 -8.35 0.85
N SER A 19 7.08 -9.16 0.23
CA SER A 19 7.22 -10.59 0.54
C SER A 19 8.26 -10.80 1.65
N LEU A 20 7.82 -11.37 2.76
CA LEU A 20 8.62 -11.59 3.98
C LEU A 20 9.04 -13.06 4.16
N ASP A 21 8.89 -13.87 3.12
CA ASP A 21 9.10 -15.32 3.05
C ASP A 21 10.24 -15.72 2.11
N GLN A 22 11.06 -14.77 1.64
CA GLN A 22 12.04 -14.96 0.56
C GLN A 22 13.03 -16.13 0.73
N ASN A 23 13.18 -16.67 1.95
CA ASN A 23 14.07 -17.80 2.25
C ASN A 23 13.33 -19.06 2.75
N ASN A 24 12.00 -19.11 2.67
CA ASN A 24 11.20 -20.23 3.14
C ASN A 24 10.02 -20.52 2.22
N SER A 25 10.16 -21.52 1.36
CA SER A 25 9.11 -21.95 0.42
C SER A 25 7.88 -22.57 1.09
N ASP A 26 8.00 -22.97 2.36
CA ASP A 26 6.91 -23.61 3.12
C ASP A 26 6.04 -22.58 3.85
N VAL A 27 6.34 -21.29 3.70
CA VAL A 27 5.59 -20.17 4.26
C VAL A 27 5.22 -19.24 3.13
N MET A 28 3.99 -18.73 3.16
CA MET A 28 3.62 -17.56 2.38
C MET A 28 3.36 -16.41 3.35
N LYS A 29 4.13 -15.34 3.21
CA LYS A 29 4.00 -14.14 4.03
C LYS A 29 4.10 -12.89 3.17
N LEU A 30 2.96 -12.28 2.89
CA LEU A 30 2.81 -11.07 2.10
C LEU A 30 2.19 -9.97 2.95
N VAL A 31 2.82 -8.80 2.98
CA VAL A 31 2.26 -7.57 3.53
C VAL A 31 2.13 -6.58 2.38
N TRP A 32 0.95 -6.03 2.16
CA TRP A 32 0.70 -5.05 1.12
C TRP A 32 0.03 -3.83 1.73
N TRP A 33 0.76 -2.73 1.81
CA TRP A 33 0.18 -1.43 2.14
C TRP A 33 -0.46 -0.87 0.88
N ILE A 34 -1.75 -0.51 0.94
CA ILE A 34 -2.45 0.04 -0.22
C ILE A 34 -2.83 1.49 0.09
N PRO A 35 -2.06 2.47 -0.41
CA PRO A 35 -2.43 3.88 -0.29
C PRO A 35 -3.70 4.20 -1.08
N SER A 36 -4.45 5.25 -0.71
CA SER A 36 -5.70 5.64 -1.41
C SER A 36 -5.45 5.93 -2.90
N GLU A 37 -4.27 6.44 -3.21
CA GLU A 37 -3.74 6.73 -4.54
C GLU A 37 -3.69 5.49 -5.43
N PHE A 38 -3.47 4.29 -4.88
CA PHE A 38 -3.56 3.04 -5.66
C PHE A 38 -4.94 2.89 -6.31
N TRP A 39 -6.00 3.16 -5.56
CA TRP A 39 -7.37 3.11 -6.09
C TRP A 39 -7.61 4.22 -7.10
N GLY A 40 -7.06 5.41 -6.85
CA GLY A 40 -7.07 6.51 -7.81
C GLY A 40 -6.44 6.12 -9.16
N VAL A 41 -5.30 5.43 -9.13
CA VAL A 41 -4.63 4.92 -10.34
C VAL A 41 -5.47 3.85 -11.05
N VAL A 42 -6.01 2.88 -10.29
CA VAL A 42 -6.86 1.82 -10.85
C VAL A 42 -8.08 2.41 -11.56
N TYR A 43 -8.79 3.34 -10.93
CA TYR A 43 -9.99 3.94 -11.52
C TYR A 43 -9.69 4.94 -12.64
N ALA A 44 -8.57 5.66 -12.57
CA ALA A 44 -8.15 6.54 -13.66
C ALA A 44 -7.89 5.77 -14.97
N GLN A 45 -7.63 4.46 -14.88
CA GLN A 45 -7.38 3.56 -16.01
C GLN A 45 -8.60 2.69 -16.39
N ASP A 46 -9.69 2.73 -15.61
CA ASP A 46 -10.91 1.96 -15.84
C ASP A 46 -12.02 2.84 -16.44
N GLU A 47 -12.23 2.73 -17.76
CA GLU A 47 -13.27 3.49 -18.46
C GLU A 47 -14.71 3.11 -18.08
N SER A 48 -14.91 2.03 -17.30
CA SER A 48 -16.23 1.57 -16.86
C SER A 48 -16.76 2.26 -15.60
N VAL A 49 -15.89 2.98 -14.88
CA VAL A 49 -16.22 3.74 -13.68
C VAL A 49 -16.15 5.23 -14.00
N ASP A 50 -17.17 6.00 -13.61
CA ASP A 50 -17.16 7.45 -13.82
C ASP A 50 -16.31 8.18 -12.77
N ASP A 51 -15.78 9.35 -13.16
CA ASP A 51 -14.84 10.13 -12.35
C ASP A 51 -15.38 10.50 -10.96
N GLN A 52 -16.70 10.74 -10.82
CA GLN A 52 -17.29 11.10 -9.53
C GLN A 52 -17.34 9.90 -8.60
N THR A 53 -17.79 8.74 -9.11
CA THR A 53 -17.78 7.50 -8.34
C THR A 53 -16.38 7.11 -7.90
N ALA A 54 -15.38 7.29 -8.77
CA ALA A 54 -13.98 7.04 -8.44
C ALA A 54 -13.48 7.95 -7.31
N ALA A 55 -13.77 9.25 -7.39
CA ALA A 55 -13.40 10.23 -6.36
C ALA A 55 -14.04 9.89 -5.01
N ASP A 56 -15.35 9.59 -4.98
CA ASP A 56 -16.07 9.23 -3.75
C ASP A 56 -15.48 8.00 -3.06
N ILE A 57 -14.97 7.03 -3.83
CA ILE A 57 -14.30 5.84 -3.28
C ILE A 57 -12.93 6.20 -2.71
N VAL A 58 -12.13 6.97 -3.45
CA VAL A 58 -10.77 7.36 -3.00
C VAL A 58 -10.87 8.23 -1.74
N ASP A 59 -11.77 9.21 -1.72
CA ASP A 59 -12.00 10.10 -0.58
C ASP A 59 -12.44 9.31 0.67
N ALA A 60 -13.27 8.27 0.50
CA ALA A 60 -13.68 7.43 1.62
C ALA A 60 -12.50 6.69 2.28
N LEU A 61 -11.42 6.43 1.54
CA LEU A 61 -10.26 5.68 2.01
C LEU A 61 -9.09 6.58 2.44
N ASP A 62 -9.10 7.86 2.10
CA ASP A 62 -7.95 8.76 2.27
C ASP A 62 -7.58 9.03 3.73
N ASP A 63 -8.55 8.89 4.65
CA ASP A 63 -8.33 9.02 6.09
C ASP A 63 -7.63 7.80 6.70
N TYR A 64 -7.35 6.74 5.93
CA TYR A 64 -6.86 5.47 6.47
C TYR A 64 -5.55 5.00 5.86
N THR A 65 -4.72 4.40 6.71
CA THR A 65 -3.65 3.50 6.26
C THR A 65 -4.21 2.09 6.22
N ILE A 66 -4.30 1.51 5.01
CA ILE A 66 -4.86 0.18 4.79
C ILE A 66 -3.74 -0.80 4.48
N VAL A 67 -3.71 -1.91 5.20
CA VAL A 67 -2.71 -2.97 5.02
C VAL A 67 -3.41 -4.30 4.87
N LEU A 68 -3.09 -5.00 3.79
CA LEU A 68 -3.52 -6.38 3.57
C LEU A 68 -2.39 -7.34 3.93
N VAL A 69 -2.74 -8.42 4.62
CA VAL A 69 -1.79 -9.42 5.05
C VAL A 69 -2.28 -10.82 4.69
N ILE A 70 -1.40 -11.56 4.03
CA ILE A 70 -1.51 -13.01 3.84
C ILE A 70 -0.37 -13.63 4.64
N ASP A 71 -0.69 -14.43 5.65
CA ASP A 71 0.30 -15.20 6.42
C ASP A 71 -0.25 -16.61 6.62
N GLY A 72 0.53 -17.61 6.23
CA GLY A 72 0.22 -19.01 6.48
C GLY A 72 1.30 -19.97 6.01
N ASP A 73 1.15 -21.23 6.39
CA ASP A 73 2.02 -22.30 5.91
C ASP A 73 1.51 -22.84 4.58
N VAL A 74 2.43 -23.12 3.66
CA VAL A 74 2.17 -23.81 2.40
C VAL A 74 2.61 -25.26 2.55
N GLY A 75 1.66 -26.19 2.55
CA GLY A 75 1.96 -27.61 2.62
C GLY A 75 2.50 -28.17 1.30
N SER A 76 3.16 -29.33 1.37
CA SER A 76 3.83 -29.96 0.22
C SER A 76 2.90 -30.34 -0.94
N PHE A 77 1.58 -30.32 -0.73
CA PHE A 77 0.57 -30.58 -1.75
C PHE A 77 -0.17 -29.31 -2.20
N GLY A 78 0.31 -28.13 -1.82
CA GLY A 78 -0.30 -26.84 -2.15
C GLY A 78 -1.50 -26.46 -1.28
N ASP A 79 -1.70 -27.13 -0.14
CA ASP A 79 -2.66 -26.68 0.88
C ASP A 79 -2.11 -25.45 1.61
N PHE A 80 -2.98 -24.43 1.79
CA PHE A 80 -2.63 -23.22 2.53
C PHE A 80 -3.30 -23.23 3.90
N LYS A 81 -2.51 -23.06 4.96
CA LYS A 81 -2.97 -23.00 6.36
C LYS A 81 -2.78 -21.58 6.89
N PRO A 82 -3.80 -20.72 6.80
CA PRO A 82 -3.66 -19.32 7.20
C PRO A 82 -3.53 -19.17 8.72
N ARG A 83 -2.79 -18.14 9.13
CA ARG A 83 -2.84 -17.63 10.50
C ARG A 83 -4.22 -17.03 10.78
N SER A 84 -4.63 -17.07 12.05
CA SER A 84 -5.92 -16.50 12.44
C SER A 84 -5.91 -14.98 12.31
N ALA A 85 -7.07 -14.37 11.99
CA ALA A 85 -7.19 -12.92 11.91
C ALA A 85 -6.72 -12.20 13.19
N LYS A 86 -6.98 -12.79 14.36
CA LYS A 86 -6.51 -12.27 15.65
C LYS A 86 -4.99 -12.27 15.78
N GLU A 87 -4.33 -13.30 15.25
CA GLU A 87 -2.87 -13.38 15.24
C GLU A 87 -2.27 -12.37 14.26
N VAL A 88 -2.86 -12.25 13.07
CA VAL A 88 -2.44 -11.28 12.06
C VAL A 88 -2.59 -9.84 12.57
N LYS A 89 -3.75 -9.50 13.16
CA LYS A 89 -4.01 -8.18 13.77
C LYS A 89 -3.00 -7.86 14.88
N ARG A 90 -2.68 -8.81 15.76
CA ARG A 90 -1.72 -8.61 16.86
C ARG A 90 -0.28 -8.42 16.37
N ASN A 91 0.06 -9.03 15.23
CA ASN A 91 1.43 -9.01 14.73
C ASN A 91 1.72 -7.78 13.86
N LEU A 92 0.70 -7.08 13.34
CA LEU A 92 0.89 -5.90 12.52
C LEU A 92 0.83 -4.62 13.36
N THR A 93 1.85 -3.78 13.21
CA THR A 93 1.91 -2.44 13.80
C THR A 93 2.34 -1.45 12.73
N VAL A 94 1.71 -0.27 12.71
CA VAL A 94 2.07 0.84 11.83
C VAL A 94 2.78 1.90 12.66
N PHE A 95 3.82 2.51 12.11
CA PHE A 95 4.58 3.58 12.74
C PHE A 95 4.49 4.83 11.88
N ASP A 96 4.28 5.99 12.50
CA ASP A 96 4.41 7.28 11.81
C ASP A 96 5.88 7.72 11.67
N GLU A 97 6.10 8.88 11.06
CA GLU A 97 7.42 9.49 10.88
C GLU A 97 8.17 9.74 12.20
N GLU A 98 7.45 9.96 13.31
CA GLU A 98 8.02 10.19 14.64
C GLU A 98 8.34 8.88 15.37
N GLY A 99 8.01 7.73 14.76
CA GLY A 99 8.16 6.41 15.35
C GLY A 99 7.08 6.06 16.38
N LYS A 100 5.95 6.78 16.40
CA LYS A 100 4.81 6.46 17.25
C LYS A 100 4.08 5.24 16.70
N GLU A 101 3.77 4.29 17.58
CA GLU A 101 3.10 3.03 17.22
C GLU A 101 1.57 3.19 17.16
N PHE A 102 0.96 2.56 16.16
CA PHE A 102 -0.48 2.49 15.97
C PHE A 102 -0.94 1.05 15.74
N GLU A 103 -2.02 0.68 16.40
CA GLU A 103 -2.70 -0.61 16.24
C GLU A 103 -3.89 -0.46 15.28
N ALA A 104 -4.33 -1.58 14.69
CA ALA A 104 -5.46 -1.56 13.79
C ALA A 104 -6.76 -1.26 14.54
N ILE A 105 -7.57 -0.36 13.99
CA ILE A 105 -8.89 -0.03 14.52
C ILE A 105 -9.86 -1.20 14.34
N ASP A 106 -10.99 -1.15 15.02
CA ASP A 106 -12.07 -2.12 14.84
C ASP A 106 -13.01 -1.66 13.73
N ASP A 107 -13.70 -2.59 13.05
CA ASP A 107 -14.64 -2.29 11.97
C ASP A 107 -15.73 -1.28 12.38
N ALA A 108 -16.06 -1.19 13.67
CA ALA A 108 -17.04 -0.25 14.22
C ALA A 108 -16.57 1.21 14.20
N ASP A 109 -15.25 1.44 14.13
CA ASP A 109 -14.63 2.76 14.10
C ASP A 109 -14.34 3.22 12.67
N ILE A 110 -14.44 2.32 11.68
CA ILE A 110 -14.30 2.64 10.26
C ILE A 110 -15.58 3.33 9.77
N ASN A 111 -15.44 4.41 9.02
CA ASN A 111 -16.59 5.07 8.38
C ASN A 111 -17.35 4.09 7.45
N PHE A 112 -18.65 4.31 7.31
CA PHE A 112 -19.54 3.36 6.64
C PHE A 112 -19.18 3.15 5.16
N GLN A 113 -18.77 4.20 4.45
CA GLN A 113 -18.40 4.16 3.04
C GLN A 113 -17.15 3.32 2.81
N ALA A 114 -16.08 3.56 3.57
CA ALA A 114 -14.85 2.78 3.53
C ALA A 114 -15.13 1.32 3.87
N LEU A 115 -15.90 1.06 4.94
CA LEU A 115 -16.23 -0.30 5.35
C LEU A 115 -17.01 -1.06 4.26
N MET A 116 -17.95 -0.42 3.58
CA MET A 116 -18.66 -1.02 2.44
C MET A 116 -17.69 -1.37 1.31
N PHE A 117 -16.79 -0.45 0.95
CA PHE A 117 -15.80 -0.67 -0.10
C PHE A 117 -14.86 -1.84 0.24
N LEU A 118 -14.28 -1.86 1.45
CA LEU A 118 -13.38 -2.92 1.90
C LEU A 118 -14.07 -4.29 1.92
N ASN A 119 -15.35 -4.34 2.26
CA ASN A 119 -16.14 -5.58 2.21
C ASN A 119 -16.44 -6.05 0.79
N MET A 120 -16.57 -5.13 -0.17
CA MET A 120 -16.68 -5.46 -1.60
C MET A 120 -15.35 -5.94 -2.18
N LEU A 121 -14.22 -5.43 -1.68
CA LEU A 121 -12.89 -5.79 -2.17
C LEU A 121 -12.51 -7.24 -1.85
N LYS A 122 -12.81 -7.73 -0.64
CA LYS A 122 -12.49 -9.09 -0.19
C LYS A 122 -12.86 -10.19 -1.20
N PRO A 123 -14.10 -10.29 -1.71
CA PRO A 123 -14.46 -11.33 -2.69
C PRO A 123 -13.75 -11.16 -4.04
N ILE A 124 -13.44 -9.92 -4.46
CA ILE A 124 -12.68 -9.68 -5.69
C ILE A 124 -11.27 -10.25 -5.56
N LEU A 125 -10.59 -9.95 -4.45
CA LEU A 125 -9.26 -10.49 -4.17
C LEU A 125 -9.28 -12.01 -4.00
N GLY A 126 -10.32 -12.57 -3.38
CA GLY A 126 -10.55 -14.01 -3.30
C GLY A 126 -10.66 -14.68 -4.67
N ASN A 127 -11.38 -14.06 -5.62
CA ASN A 127 -11.50 -14.58 -6.98
C ASN A 127 -10.18 -14.50 -7.76
N LEU A 128 -9.39 -13.45 -7.53
CA LEU A 128 -8.11 -13.23 -8.23
C LEU A 128 -6.98 -14.12 -7.69
N LEU A 129 -6.88 -14.28 -6.37
CA LEU A 129 -5.79 -14.96 -5.69
C LEU A 129 -6.19 -16.34 -5.14
N GLY A 130 -7.41 -16.80 -5.43
CA GLY A 130 -7.97 -18.06 -4.95
C GLY A 130 -7.94 -18.15 -3.42
N LYS A 131 -7.53 -19.32 -2.91
CA LYS A 131 -7.50 -19.61 -1.45
C LYS A 131 -6.63 -18.65 -0.64
N MET A 132 -5.61 -18.06 -1.27
CA MET A 132 -4.75 -17.05 -0.63
C MET A 132 -5.52 -15.74 -0.42
N GLY A 133 -6.30 -15.33 -1.43
CA GLY A 133 -7.17 -14.16 -1.34
C GLY A 133 -8.31 -14.34 -0.32
N GLU A 134 -8.89 -15.53 -0.24
CA GLU A 134 -9.92 -15.86 0.78
C GLU A 134 -9.40 -15.75 2.21
N SER A 135 -8.10 -15.95 2.41
CA SER A 135 -7.44 -15.92 3.72
C SER A 135 -6.81 -14.58 4.06
N MET A 136 -7.00 -13.59 3.20
CA MET A 136 -6.40 -12.27 3.34
C MET A 136 -7.06 -11.49 4.47
N ASN A 137 -6.24 -10.86 5.30
CA ASN A 137 -6.70 -10.00 6.38
C ASN A 137 -6.53 -8.55 5.95
N VAL A 138 -7.62 -7.79 5.98
CA VAL A 138 -7.62 -6.34 5.76
C VAL A 138 -7.56 -5.69 7.13
N LEU A 139 -6.51 -4.92 7.38
CA LEU A 139 -6.31 -4.17 8.61
C LEU A 139 -6.27 -2.69 8.29
N VAL A 140 -7.00 -1.90 9.07
CA VAL A 140 -7.18 -0.46 8.86
C VAL A 140 -6.62 0.27 10.07
N PHE A 141 -5.93 1.37 9.82
CA PHE A 141 -5.30 2.20 10.84
C PHE A 141 -5.57 3.66 10.56
N GLU A 142 -5.64 4.47 11.61
CA GLU A 142 -5.74 5.93 11.52
C GLU A 142 -5.02 6.61 12.69
N LYS A 143 -4.74 7.90 12.51
CA LYS A 143 -4.27 8.84 13.53
C LYS A 143 -5.25 10.01 13.56
N GLU A 144 -6.18 9.99 14.51
CA GLU A 144 -7.13 11.09 14.74
C GLU A 144 -7.98 11.43 13.48
N GLY A 145 -8.47 10.41 12.77
CA GLY A 145 -9.22 10.58 11.53
C GLY A 145 -8.36 10.93 10.30
N GLN A 146 -7.06 10.66 10.33
CA GLN A 146 -6.15 10.85 9.20
C GLN A 146 -5.29 9.61 8.96
N LYS A 147 -4.83 9.42 7.72
CA LYS A 147 -3.86 8.36 7.40
C LYS A 147 -2.57 8.57 8.19
N ILE A 148 -1.94 7.47 8.60
CA ILE A 148 -0.69 7.49 9.37
C ILE A 148 0.52 7.66 8.45
N ILE A 149 0.44 7.03 7.28
CA ILE A 149 1.49 7.01 6.27
C ILE A 149 0.95 7.68 5.00
N ASP A 150 1.60 8.76 4.59
CA ASP A 150 1.32 9.47 3.35
C ASP A 150 2.35 9.07 2.28
N PRO A 151 1.92 8.66 1.07
CA PRO A 151 2.86 8.23 0.04
C PRO A 151 3.68 9.37 -0.60
N TYR A 152 3.37 10.64 -0.31
CA TYR A 152 4.07 11.81 -0.81
C TYR A 152 5.03 12.44 0.20
N GLU A 153 4.97 12.02 1.48
CA GLU A 153 5.81 12.55 2.54
C GLU A 153 6.92 11.55 2.93
N GLU A 154 7.95 12.03 3.64
CA GLU A 154 9.02 11.16 4.14
C GLU A 154 8.56 10.47 5.44
N GLY A 155 8.94 9.20 5.63
CA GLY A 155 8.80 8.52 6.92
C GLY A 155 7.56 7.65 7.10
N GLY A 156 7.61 6.83 8.13
CA GLY A 156 6.65 5.76 8.40
C GLY A 156 7.20 4.38 8.06
N ASN A 157 6.76 3.37 8.80
CA ASN A 157 7.16 1.98 8.58
C ASN A 157 6.07 1.01 9.06
N LEU A 158 6.18 -0.24 8.63
CA LEU A 158 5.32 -1.32 9.08
C LEU A 158 6.17 -2.34 9.83
N LYS A 159 5.60 -2.95 10.86
CA LYS A 159 6.20 -4.11 11.52
C LYS A 159 5.22 -5.26 11.49
N TYR A 160 5.67 -6.40 11.02
CA TYR A 160 4.91 -7.64 11.07
C TYR A 160 5.66 -8.73 11.84
N GLY A 161 5.26 -8.93 13.09
CA GLY A 161 5.95 -9.82 14.02
C GLY A 161 7.35 -9.29 14.37
N LYS A 162 8.38 -9.94 13.82
CA LYS A 162 9.79 -9.54 14.00
C LYS A 162 10.36 -8.76 12.81
N ASP A 163 9.64 -8.77 11.70
CA ASP A 163 10.10 -8.23 10.43
C ASP A 163 9.68 -6.76 10.38
N VAL A 164 10.64 -5.86 10.15
CA VAL A 164 10.41 -4.42 9.95
C VAL A 164 10.46 -4.16 8.45
N ILE A 165 9.48 -3.42 7.96
CA ILE A 165 9.35 -2.99 6.58
C ILE A 165 9.51 -1.47 6.59
N ASP A 166 10.72 -1.03 6.25
CA ASP A 166 10.99 0.37 6.00
C ASP A 166 10.43 0.73 4.62
N LEU A 167 9.45 1.63 4.59
CA LEU A 167 8.84 2.07 3.34
C LEU A 167 9.77 3.07 2.65
N ASP A 168 10.03 2.85 1.36
CA ASP A 168 10.85 3.77 0.56
C ASP A 168 9.98 4.97 0.12
N LEU A 169 9.75 5.89 1.06
CA LEU A 169 8.90 7.06 0.89
C LEU A 169 9.73 8.33 0.63
N PRO A 170 9.19 9.29 -0.15
CA PRO A 170 7.92 9.23 -0.90
C PRO A 170 7.95 8.22 -2.05
N LEU A 171 6.79 7.73 -2.51
CA LEU A 171 6.67 6.75 -3.59
C LEU A 171 7.06 7.38 -4.94
N ALA A 172 8.10 6.85 -5.59
CA ALA A 172 8.60 7.41 -6.85
C ALA A 172 7.57 7.32 -7.96
N SER A 173 6.78 6.24 -8.01
CA SER A 173 5.73 6.03 -9.01
C SER A 173 4.66 7.12 -9.00
N LEU A 174 4.45 7.81 -7.88
CA LEU A 174 3.46 8.87 -7.71
C LEU A 174 4.03 10.28 -7.88
N LEU A 175 5.35 10.42 -7.94
CA LEU A 175 5.99 11.72 -8.11
C LEU A 175 6.17 12.05 -9.60
N GLN A 176 6.05 13.33 -9.92
CA GLN A 176 6.40 13.81 -11.25
C GLN A 176 7.92 13.69 -11.43
N ASP A 177 8.36 13.20 -12.59
CA ASP A 177 9.79 13.17 -12.90
C ASP A 177 10.35 14.58 -12.83
N LYS A 178 11.56 14.69 -12.29
CA LYS A 178 12.28 15.97 -12.27
C LYS A 178 13.15 16.10 -13.50
N GLU A 179 13.48 17.32 -13.89
CA GLU A 179 14.36 17.57 -15.02
C GLU A 179 15.70 18.14 -14.53
N CYS A 180 16.78 17.74 -15.21
CA CYS A 180 18.08 18.35 -14.98
C CYS A 180 18.14 19.72 -15.67
N PRO A 181 18.49 20.82 -14.98
CA PRO A 181 18.43 22.17 -15.56
C PRO A 181 19.49 22.42 -16.66
N VAL A 182 20.46 21.51 -16.81
CA VAL A 182 21.57 21.65 -17.77
C VAL A 182 21.19 21.08 -19.14
N ASP A 183 20.51 19.94 -19.18
CA ASP A 183 20.20 19.18 -20.40
C ASP A 183 18.71 18.84 -20.58
N ASN A 184 17.88 19.12 -19.57
CA ASN A 184 16.46 18.79 -19.48
C ASN A 184 16.16 17.28 -19.59
N GLU A 185 17.14 16.43 -19.27
CA GLU A 185 16.90 14.99 -19.22
C GLU A 185 16.06 14.65 -17.98
N PRO A 186 15.09 13.72 -18.08
CA PRO A 186 14.27 13.29 -16.95
C PRO A 186 15.11 12.49 -15.96
N MET A 187 14.93 12.82 -14.68
CA MET A 187 15.67 12.29 -13.55
C MET A 187 14.72 11.67 -12.53
N ASN A 188 15.25 10.78 -11.70
CA ASN A 188 14.47 10.14 -10.64
C ASN A 188 13.86 11.22 -9.73
N ALA A 189 12.54 11.14 -9.55
CA ALA A 189 11.77 12.14 -8.83
C ALA A 189 12.18 12.31 -7.34
N LYS A 190 12.76 11.29 -6.71
CA LYS A 190 13.24 11.35 -5.32
C LYS A 190 14.57 12.10 -5.19
N TRP A 191 15.31 12.31 -6.28
CA TRP A 191 16.61 12.96 -6.21
C TRP A 191 16.49 14.47 -6.00
N LYS A 192 17.40 15.03 -5.20
CA LYS A 192 17.52 16.48 -5.01
C LYS A 192 18.47 17.12 -6.03
N TYR A 193 19.50 16.38 -6.46
CA TYR A 193 20.52 16.87 -7.40
C TYR A 193 20.71 15.90 -8.55
N CYS A 194 21.04 16.43 -9.73
CA CYS A 194 21.41 15.64 -10.89
C CYS A 194 22.69 14.84 -10.60
N PRO A 195 22.71 13.50 -10.77
CA PRO A 195 23.91 12.70 -10.50
C PRO A 195 25.04 12.95 -11.51
N TYR A 196 24.73 13.57 -12.66
CA TYR A 196 25.68 13.84 -13.72
C TYR A 196 26.25 15.26 -13.66
N HIS A 197 25.40 16.27 -13.44
CA HIS A 197 25.78 17.68 -13.46
C HIS A 197 25.95 18.28 -12.05
N GLY A 198 25.35 17.69 -11.02
CA GLY A 198 25.43 18.16 -9.63
C GLY A 198 24.53 19.35 -9.29
N ASP A 199 23.81 19.89 -10.27
CA ASP A 199 22.81 20.96 -10.07
C ASP A 199 21.52 20.42 -9.44
N GLU A 200 20.81 21.28 -8.72
CA GLU A 200 19.52 20.96 -8.13
C GLU A 200 18.48 20.68 -9.24
N LEU A 201 17.69 19.62 -9.07
CA LEU A 201 16.70 19.20 -10.06
C LEU A 201 15.42 20.04 -9.96
N GLU A 202 14.84 20.40 -11.11
CA GLU A 202 13.58 21.15 -11.23
C GLU A 202 12.35 20.23 -11.31
#